data_AF-A0A5Q2F755-F1
#
_entry.id   AF-A0A5Q2F755-F1
#
_cell.length_a   1.000
_cell.length_b   1.000
_cell.length_c   1.000
_cell.angle_alpha   90.00
_cell.angle_beta   90.00
_cell.angle_gamma   90.00
#
_symmetry.space_group_name_H-M   'P 1'
#
loop_
_entity.id
_entity.type
_entity.pdbx_description
1 polymer ?
#
loop_
_entity_poly.entity_id
_entity_poly.type
_entity_poly.pdbx_seq_one_letter_code
_entity_poly.pdbx_strand_id
1 'polypeptide(L)'
;MDTRPDQLPDPRMRLAGGGQMTGRDGGHDLTTRTLQAAGAGLGGHLVDVQDGMARFAGDLVDCVESGDQRYAMMCQLIQRGCQARGITPPTLPSPGPFTADGLQELDLGEVGAIVLTTGYRPAYATWIGPAEAFDEMGLPLQTDGASSVVAGLFFSGSLFMRTQSSSLLRGAADDAPLVANGVLRHLGRHPGEVRIPTRIHREDL
;
A
#
# COMPACT_ATOMS: atom_id res chain seq x y z
N MET A 1 -2.39 -8.34 -9.84
CA MET A 1 -2.24 -8.50 -8.38
C MET A 1 -3.62 -8.90 -7.89
N ASP A 2 -3.97 -10.15 -8.13
CA ASP A 2 -5.39 -10.55 -8.20
C ASP A 2 -5.81 -11.31 -6.94
N THR A 3 -4.92 -11.36 -5.94
CA THR A 3 -5.16 -11.94 -4.62
C THR A 3 -6.39 -11.28 -4.00
N ARG A 4 -7.37 -12.12 -3.64
CA ARG A 4 -8.62 -11.72 -3.00
C ARG A 4 -8.48 -11.70 -1.47
N PRO A 5 -9.36 -10.97 -0.75
CA PRO A 5 -9.27 -10.85 0.71
C PRO A 5 -9.32 -12.18 1.47
N ASP A 6 -10.14 -13.12 0.98
CA ASP A 6 -10.33 -14.46 1.52
C ASP A 6 -9.14 -15.41 1.30
N GLN A 7 -8.19 -15.01 0.44
CA GLN A 7 -6.95 -15.75 0.19
C GLN A 7 -5.81 -15.31 1.11
N LEU A 8 -6.01 -14.30 1.95
CA LEU A 8 -5.00 -13.83 2.88
C LEU A 8 -4.90 -14.78 4.09
N PRO A 9 -3.68 -15.12 4.55
CA PRO A 9 -3.50 -15.94 5.75
C PRO A 9 -3.96 -15.22 7.02
N ASP A 10 -3.97 -13.88 7.01
CA ASP A 10 -4.45 -13.03 8.08
C ASP A 10 -5.19 -11.82 7.48
N PRO A 11 -6.45 -11.55 7.86
CA PRO A 11 -7.22 -10.39 7.37
C PRO A 11 -6.54 -9.04 7.59
N ARG A 12 -5.65 -8.90 8.58
CA ARG A 12 -4.89 -7.68 8.87
C ARG A 12 -3.86 -7.34 7.81
N MET A 13 -3.47 -8.32 6.98
CA MET A 13 -2.59 -8.10 5.84
C MET A 13 -3.18 -7.14 4.80
N ARG A 14 -4.48 -6.87 4.85
CA ARG A 14 -5.13 -5.81 4.06
C ARG A 14 -4.60 -4.41 4.38
N LEU A 15 -4.10 -4.20 5.60
CA LEU A 15 -3.50 -2.95 6.06
C LEU A 15 -1.98 -2.90 5.86
N ALA A 16 -1.36 -3.97 5.37
CA ALA A 16 0.08 -4.00 5.17
C ALA A 16 0.47 -2.98 4.10
N GLY A 17 1.59 -2.29 4.34
CA GLY A 17 2.14 -1.32 3.40
C GLY A 17 2.39 -1.94 2.02
N GLY A 18 2.03 -1.19 0.98
CA GLY A 18 2.39 -1.51 -0.40
C GLY A 18 3.91 -1.45 -0.61
N GLY A 19 4.37 -2.00 -1.74
CA GLY A 19 5.75 -1.80 -2.16
C GLY A 19 6.01 -0.32 -2.48
N GLN A 20 7.18 0.17 -2.09
CA GLN A 20 7.66 1.48 -2.51
C GLN A 20 8.07 1.39 -3.99
N MET A 21 7.73 2.40 -4.77
CA MET A 21 8.07 2.45 -6.19
C MET A 21 8.51 3.86 -6.58
N THR A 22 9.57 3.94 -7.36
CA THR A 22 10.04 5.17 -7.99
C THR A 22 9.85 5.05 -9.50
N GLY A 23 9.52 6.17 -10.14
CA GLY A 23 9.37 6.22 -11.60
C GLY A 23 9.76 7.56 -12.22
N ARG A 24 9.99 8.59 -11.37
CA ARG A 24 10.56 9.86 -11.81
C ARG A 24 11.98 9.61 -12.32
N ASP A 25 12.34 10.23 -13.44
CA ASP A 25 13.69 10.19 -14.03
C ASP A 25 14.22 8.77 -14.33
N GLY A 26 13.31 7.82 -14.59
CA GLY A 26 13.63 6.42 -14.91
C GLY A 26 13.59 5.47 -13.72
N GLY A 27 13.32 5.99 -12.51
CA GLY A 27 13.31 5.20 -11.28
C GLY A 27 14.72 4.98 -10.73
N HIS A 28 14.81 4.92 -9.41
CA HIS A 28 16.06 4.76 -8.67
C HIS A 28 15.83 3.90 -7.42
N ASP A 29 16.91 3.24 -6.97
CA ASP A 29 16.89 2.45 -5.74
C ASP A 29 16.82 3.37 -4.52
N LEU A 30 15.71 3.31 -3.80
CA LEU A 30 15.53 3.96 -2.50
C LEU A 30 15.51 2.90 -1.41
N THR A 31 16.70 2.53 -0.96
CA THR A 31 16.88 1.58 0.15
C THR A 31 17.50 2.29 1.34
N THR A 32 17.44 1.65 2.51
CA THR A 32 18.17 2.09 3.71
C THR A 32 19.68 2.25 3.43
N ARG A 33 20.25 1.42 2.55
CA ARG A 33 21.66 1.50 2.12
C ARG A 33 21.92 2.74 1.26
N THR A 34 21.00 3.08 0.36
CA THR A 34 21.10 4.32 -0.44
C THR A 34 21.07 5.54 0.48
N LEU A 35 20.18 5.55 1.48
CA LEU A 35 20.09 6.64 2.45
C LEU A 35 21.34 6.75 3.33
N GLN A 36 21.86 5.61 3.81
CA GLN A 36 23.11 5.56 4.57
C GLN A 36 24.29 6.11 3.76
N ALA A 37 24.42 5.70 2.48
CA ALA A 37 25.47 6.18 1.59
C ALA A 37 25.35 7.68 1.29
N ALA A 38 24.14 8.25 1.37
CA ALA A 38 23.89 9.68 1.26
C ALA A 38 24.13 10.45 2.58
N GLY A 39 24.55 9.77 3.65
CA GLY A 39 24.87 10.38 4.95
C GLY A 39 23.69 10.49 5.91
N ALA A 40 22.57 9.81 5.64
CA ALA A 40 21.45 9.78 6.58
C ALA A 40 21.81 9.02 7.87
N GLY A 41 21.52 9.62 9.02
CA GLY A 41 21.46 8.90 10.29
C GLY A 41 20.25 7.99 10.30
N LEU A 42 20.45 6.70 10.60
CA LEU A 42 19.40 5.69 10.60
C LEU A 42 19.18 5.20 12.01
N GLY A 43 17.93 5.16 12.47
CA GLY A 43 17.52 4.54 13.72
C GLY A 43 16.53 3.41 13.46
N GLY A 44 16.35 2.55 14.47
CA GLY A 44 15.27 1.55 14.46
C GLY A 44 13.90 2.18 14.64
N HIS A 45 12.93 1.44 15.16
CA HIS A 45 11.61 2.00 15.45
C HIS A 45 11.70 3.11 16.50
N LEU A 46 11.04 4.25 16.26
CA LEU A 46 10.82 5.27 17.29
C LEU A 46 9.92 4.68 18.38
N VAL A 47 10.43 4.58 19.61
CA VAL A 47 9.71 3.96 20.74
C VAL A 47 9.22 4.96 21.76
N ASP A 48 9.88 6.11 21.87
CA ASP A 48 9.55 7.12 22.89
C ASP A 48 10.00 8.51 22.44
N VAL A 49 9.29 9.53 22.93
CA VAL A 49 9.68 10.93 22.84
C VAL A 49 9.37 11.59 24.17
N GLN A 50 10.41 11.92 24.93
CA GLN A 50 10.28 12.51 26.26
C GLN A 50 11.28 13.66 26.44
N ASP A 51 10.80 14.79 26.98
CA ASP A 51 11.62 15.96 27.32
C ASP A 51 12.50 16.47 26.16
N GLY A 52 12.00 16.37 24.93
CA GLY A 52 12.71 16.77 23.71
C GLY A 52 13.69 15.73 23.17
N MET A 53 13.82 14.56 23.80
CA MET A 53 14.65 13.46 23.33
C MET A 53 13.81 12.37 22.67
N ALA A 54 14.11 12.04 21.42
CA ALA A 54 13.55 10.89 20.73
C ALA A 54 14.42 9.65 20.98
N ARG A 55 13.79 8.51 21.28
CA ARG A 55 14.46 7.23 21.48
C ARG A 55 14.03 6.20 20.46
N PHE A 56 15.01 5.44 19.98
CA PHE A 56 14.82 4.43 18.96
C PHE A 56 15.19 3.05 19.52
N ALA A 57 14.49 2.02 19.06
CA ALA A 57 14.84 0.64 19.35
C ALA A 57 16.14 0.25 18.65
N GLY A 58 16.86 -0.71 19.24
CA GLY A 58 18.06 -1.33 18.67
C GLY A 58 17.79 -2.31 17.53
N ASP A 59 16.66 -2.18 16.84
CA ASP A 59 16.15 -3.16 15.86
C ASP A 59 16.37 -2.75 14.40
N LEU A 60 17.21 -1.74 14.14
CA LEU A 60 17.49 -1.26 12.78
C LEU A 60 17.93 -2.39 11.83
N VAL A 61 18.80 -3.29 12.30
CA VAL A 61 19.29 -4.42 11.48
C VAL A 61 18.14 -5.36 11.15
N ASP A 62 17.29 -5.70 12.13
CA ASP A 62 16.14 -6.57 11.94
C ASP A 62 15.10 -5.94 10.99
N CYS A 63 14.89 -4.62 11.09
CA CYS A 63 14.03 -3.88 10.15
C CYS A 63 14.53 -3.97 8.71
N VAL A 64 15.83 -3.80 8.50
CA VAL A 64 16.45 -3.88 7.17
C VAL A 64 16.39 -5.31 6.64
N GLU A 65 16.66 -6.31 7.48
CA GLU A 65 16.56 -7.72 7.09
C GLU A 65 15.12 -8.09 6.69
N SER A 66 14.12 -7.63 7.45
CA SER A 66 12.71 -7.81 7.10
C SER A 66 12.37 -7.19 5.73
N GLY A 67 12.91 -6.00 5.45
CA GLY A 67 12.81 -5.35 4.14
C GLY A 67 13.43 -6.19 3.01
N ASP A 68 14.63 -6.74 3.24
CA ASP A 68 15.35 -7.57 2.27
C ASP A 68 14.59 -8.90 2.00
N GLN A 69 14.00 -9.50 3.03
CA GLN A 69 13.14 -10.68 2.88
C GLN A 69 11.90 -10.38 2.02
N ARG A 70 11.28 -9.21 2.23
CA ARG A 70 10.13 -8.77 1.42
C ARG A 70 10.52 -8.45 -0.02
N TYR A 71 11.70 -7.86 -0.23
CA TYR A 71 12.28 -7.67 -1.56
C TYR A 71 12.48 -9.01 -2.27
N ALA A 72 13.14 -9.97 -1.62
CA ALA A 72 13.37 -11.31 -2.17
C ALA A 72 12.06 -12.03 -2.54
N MET A 73 11.04 -11.95 -1.68
CA MET A 73 9.69 -12.45 -1.98
C MET A 73 9.12 -11.81 -3.25
N MET A 74 9.25 -10.49 -3.41
CA MET A 74 8.77 -9.79 -4.60
C MET A 74 9.54 -10.21 -5.87
N CYS A 75 10.86 -10.36 -5.78
CA CYS A 75 11.68 -10.86 -6.89
C CYS A 75 11.22 -12.25 -7.35
N GLN A 76 10.93 -13.16 -6.42
CA GLN A 76 10.39 -14.48 -6.74
C GLN A 76 9.02 -14.40 -7.43
N LEU A 77 8.14 -13.51 -6.98
CA LEU A 77 6.83 -13.29 -7.63
C LEU A 77 6.99 -12.77 -9.06
N ILE A 78 7.90 -11.82 -9.28
CA ILE A 78 8.21 -11.28 -10.61
C ILE A 78 8.76 -12.39 -11.51
N GLN A 79 9.75 -13.14 -11.04
CA GLN A 79 10.36 -14.24 -11.80
C GLN A 79 9.33 -15.31 -12.20
N ARG A 80 8.47 -15.75 -11.27
CA ARG A 80 7.38 -16.71 -11.56
C ARG A 80 6.40 -16.14 -12.58
N GLY A 81 6.01 -14.87 -12.44
CA GLY A 81 5.12 -14.20 -13.39
C GLY A 81 5.72 -14.10 -14.80
N CYS A 82 7.02 -13.79 -14.90
CA CYS A 82 7.76 -13.77 -16.15
C CYS A 82 7.81 -15.16 -16.80
N GLN A 83 8.17 -16.19 -16.03
CA GLN A 83 8.21 -17.58 -16.51
C GLN A 83 6.84 -18.04 -17.05
N ALA A 84 5.77 -17.80 -16.31
CA ALA A 84 4.41 -18.20 -16.71
C ALA A 84 3.94 -17.53 -18.01
N ARG A 85 4.52 -16.38 -18.38
CA ARG A 85 4.16 -15.60 -19.57
C ARG A 85 5.18 -15.71 -20.70
N GLY A 86 6.27 -16.48 -20.53
CA GLY A 86 7.36 -16.55 -21.49
C GLY A 86 8.11 -15.21 -21.66
N ILE A 87 8.11 -14.36 -20.64
CA ILE A 87 8.79 -13.06 -20.64
C ILE A 87 10.14 -13.22 -19.95
N THR A 88 11.21 -12.66 -20.51
CA THR A 88 12.52 -12.60 -19.85
C THR A 88 12.42 -11.75 -18.58
N PRO A 89 12.75 -12.29 -17.39
CA PRO A 89 12.72 -11.50 -16.17
C PRO A 89 13.75 -10.38 -16.20
N PRO A 90 13.47 -9.22 -15.58
CA PRO A 90 14.45 -8.16 -15.44
C PRO A 90 15.60 -8.61 -14.51
N THR A 91 16.71 -7.88 -14.56
CA THR A 91 17.77 -8.02 -13.56
C THR A 91 17.25 -7.56 -12.20
N LEU A 92 17.35 -8.43 -11.20
CA LEU A 92 16.88 -8.20 -9.83
C LEU A 92 18.05 -8.49 -8.88
N PRO A 93 18.93 -7.51 -8.63
CA PRO A 93 20.12 -7.73 -7.81
C PRO A 93 19.75 -7.93 -6.34
N SER A 94 20.35 -8.92 -5.69
CA SER A 94 20.25 -9.04 -4.24
C SER A 94 20.84 -7.80 -3.56
N PRO A 95 20.22 -7.29 -2.48
CA PRO A 95 20.82 -6.23 -1.68
C PRO A 95 22.20 -6.66 -1.17
N GLY A 96 23.15 -5.72 -1.16
CA GLY A 96 24.44 -5.93 -0.50
C GLY A 96 24.29 -6.06 1.01
N PRO A 97 25.37 -6.44 1.74
CA PRO A 97 25.35 -6.46 3.20
C PRO A 97 24.98 -5.08 3.76
N PHE A 98 24.35 -5.08 4.93
CA PHE A 98 24.05 -3.86 5.67
C PHE A 98 24.71 -3.91 7.03
N THR A 99 25.40 -2.83 7.38
CA THR A 99 26.01 -2.64 8.68
C THR A 99 25.80 -1.18 9.06
N ALA A 100 25.17 -0.95 10.21
CA ALA A 100 24.98 0.38 10.76
C ALA A 100 24.92 0.29 12.27
N ASP A 101 25.57 1.23 12.94
CA ASP A 101 25.27 1.53 14.34
C ASP A 101 24.03 2.40 14.33
N GLY A 102 22.88 1.79 14.61
CA GLY A 102 21.60 2.51 14.60
C GLY A 102 21.57 3.59 15.67
N LEU A 103 21.08 4.76 15.29
CA LEU A 103 20.79 5.88 16.19
C LEU A 103 19.90 5.37 17.33
N GLN A 104 20.32 5.61 18.57
CA GLN A 104 19.57 5.21 19.77
C GLN A 104 18.77 6.37 20.34
N GLU A 105 19.33 7.58 20.29
CA GLU A 105 18.72 8.80 20.81
C GLU A 105 18.98 9.97 19.87
N LEU A 106 18.04 10.93 19.80
CA LEU A 106 18.15 12.15 19.02
C LEU A 106 17.53 13.33 19.78
N ASP A 107 18.31 14.38 20.01
CA ASP A 107 17.80 15.63 20.57
C ASP A 107 16.97 16.36 19.51
N LEU A 108 15.67 16.47 19.74
CA LEU A 108 14.75 17.15 18.84
C LEU A 108 14.96 18.67 18.83
N GLY A 109 15.69 19.24 19.79
CA GLY A 109 16.12 20.64 19.76
C GLY A 109 17.08 20.95 18.61
N GLU A 110 17.78 19.94 18.09
CA GLU A 110 18.66 20.06 16.92
C GLU A 110 17.90 19.85 15.59
N VAL A 111 16.62 19.46 15.65
CA VAL A 111 15.80 19.13 14.48
C VAL A 111 14.96 20.32 14.05
N GLY A 112 15.23 20.85 12.86
CA GLY A 112 14.45 21.95 12.28
C GLY A 112 13.09 21.55 11.70
N ALA A 113 12.90 20.28 11.33
CA ALA A 113 11.64 19.78 10.77
C ALA A 113 11.49 18.27 10.97
N ILE A 114 10.25 17.83 11.20
CA ILE A 114 9.87 16.42 11.29
C ILE A 114 8.91 16.10 10.14
N VAL A 115 9.23 15.04 9.39
CA VAL A 115 8.38 14.54 8.31
C VAL A 115 7.92 13.12 8.67
N LEU A 116 6.62 12.96 8.91
CA LEU A 116 6.03 11.67 9.25
C LEU A 116 5.59 10.92 7.99
N THR A 117 6.25 9.80 7.71
CA THR A 117 5.96 8.92 6.55
C THR A 117 5.43 7.55 6.97
N THR A 118 4.79 7.47 8.15
CA THR A 118 4.29 6.24 8.78
C THR A 118 2.93 5.74 8.26
N GLY A 119 2.43 6.36 7.19
CA GLY A 119 1.14 6.04 6.57
C GLY A 119 -0.06 6.50 7.38
N TYR A 120 -1.23 5.95 7.05
CA TYR A 120 -2.52 6.27 7.69
C TYR A 120 -3.30 4.98 8.00
N ARG A 121 -4.46 5.11 8.64
CA ARG A 121 -5.40 4.01 8.87
C ARG A 121 -6.78 4.37 8.31
N PRO A 122 -7.57 3.38 7.85
CA PRO A 122 -8.96 3.61 7.49
C PRO A 122 -9.73 4.17 8.69
N ALA A 123 -10.45 5.27 8.48
CA ALA A 123 -11.27 5.92 9.49
C ALA A 123 -12.65 6.28 8.91
N TYR A 124 -13.19 5.46 8.01
CA TYR A 124 -14.43 5.76 7.29
C TYR A 124 -15.62 5.97 8.22
N ALA A 125 -15.71 5.19 9.30
CA ALA A 125 -16.80 5.27 10.28
C ALA A 125 -16.89 6.62 11.01
N THR A 126 -15.84 7.45 10.97
CA THR A 126 -15.87 8.77 11.63
C THR A 126 -16.63 9.83 10.83
N TRP A 127 -16.90 9.58 9.54
CA TRP A 127 -17.53 10.55 8.65
C TRP A 127 -18.56 9.96 7.68
N ILE A 128 -18.61 8.63 7.53
CA ILE A 128 -19.67 7.93 6.79
C ILE A 128 -20.61 7.27 7.80
N GLY A 129 -21.87 7.73 7.81
CA GLY A 129 -22.94 7.00 8.47
C GLY A 129 -23.50 5.91 7.53
N PRO A 130 -23.91 4.74 8.05
CA PRO A 130 -23.88 4.32 9.45
C PRO A 130 -22.63 3.48 9.80
N ALA A 131 -22.17 3.54 11.05
CA ALA A 131 -20.86 3.04 11.47
C ALA A 131 -20.72 1.51 11.37
N GLU A 132 -21.83 0.78 11.45
CA GLU A 132 -21.89 -0.68 11.27
C GLU A 132 -21.52 -1.15 9.86
N ALA A 133 -21.36 -0.24 8.90
CA ALA A 133 -20.88 -0.57 7.56
C ALA A 133 -19.37 -0.91 7.52
N PHE A 134 -18.65 -0.81 8.64
CA PHE A 134 -17.19 -1.00 8.71
C PHE A 134 -16.79 -2.08 9.73
N ASP A 135 -15.70 -2.79 9.47
CA ASP A 135 -15.11 -3.75 10.39
C ASP A 135 -14.22 -3.07 11.46
N GLU A 136 -13.68 -3.86 12.40
CA GLU A 136 -12.83 -3.36 13.48
C GLU A 136 -11.52 -2.70 12.99
N MET A 137 -11.11 -2.98 11.75
CA MET A 137 -9.97 -2.33 11.10
C MET A 137 -10.36 -1.04 10.37
N GLY A 138 -11.64 -0.66 10.43
CA GLY A 138 -12.20 0.49 9.75
C GLY A 138 -12.41 0.26 8.25
N LEU A 139 -12.36 -0.99 7.75
CA LEU A 139 -12.56 -1.30 6.34
C LEU A 139 -14.05 -1.57 6.04
N PRO A 140 -14.56 -1.24 4.84
CA PRO A 140 -15.96 -1.46 4.52
C PRO A 140 -16.33 -2.95 4.47
N LEU A 141 -17.46 -3.29 5.09
CA LEU A 141 -18.15 -4.57 4.92
C LEU A 141 -18.93 -4.54 3.60
N GLN A 142 -18.38 -5.18 2.56
CA GLN A 142 -18.92 -5.11 1.21
C GLN A 142 -18.70 -6.38 0.39
N THR A 143 -19.48 -6.53 -0.67
CA THR A 143 -19.26 -7.49 -1.75
C THR A 143 -19.24 -6.75 -3.10
N ASP A 144 -18.13 -6.84 -3.84
CA ASP A 144 -17.92 -6.16 -5.12
C ASP A 144 -18.28 -4.65 -5.10
N GLY A 145 -17.98 -4.00 -3.99
CA GLY A 145 -18.22 -2.58 -3.70
C GLY A 145 -19.58 -2.27 -3.10
N ALA A 146 -20.56 -3.17 -3.12
CA ALA A 146 -21.86 -2.95 -2.47
C ALA A 146 -21.78 -3.24 -0.97
N SER A 147 -22.25 -2.33 -0.11
CA SER A 147 -22.30 -2.59 1.34
C SER A 147 -23.15 -3.82 1.64
N SER A 148 -22.62 -4.68 2.51
CA SER A 148 -23.32 -5.89 2.98
C SER A 148 -24.35 -5.58 4.07
N VAL A 149 -24.31 -4.36 4.64
CA VAL A 149 -25.10 -3.97 5.82
C VAL A 149 -26.12 -2.88 5.48
N VAL A 150 -25.78 -1.96 4.57
CA VAL A 150 -26.57 -0.76 4.29
C VAL A 150 -26.98 -0.73 2.83
N ALA A 151 -28.27 -0.92 2.56
CA ALA A 151 -28.79 -0.88 1.20
C ALA A 151 -28.56 0.51 0.57
N GLY A 152 -28.03 0.53 -0.66
CA GLY A 152 -27.77 1.77 -1.40
C GLY A 152 -26.41 2.42 -1.10
N LEU A 153 -25.64 1.88 -0.15
CA LEU A 153 -24.27 2.32 0.11
C LEU A 153 -23.28 1.50 -0.73
N PHE A 154 -22.37 2.20 -1.41
CA PHE A 154 -21.35 1.60 -2.27
C PHE A 154 -19.98 2.22 -1.99
N PHE A 155 -18.94 1.41 -2.16
CA PHE A 155 -17.54 1.77 -1.94
C PHE A 155 -16.74 1.50 -3.21
N SER A 156 -15.67 2.26 -3.39
CA SER A 156 -14.70 2.08 -4.47
C SER A 156 -13.33 2.55 -4.01
N GLY A 157 -12.27 1.86 -4.44
CA GLY A 157 -10.89 2.20 -4.09
C GLY A 157 -10.45 1.76 -2.68
N SER A 158 -11.28 1.02 -1.96
CA SER A 158 -10.94 0.51 -0.62
C SER A 158 -9.83 -0.55 -0.69
N LEU A 159 -8.98 -0.60 0.35
CA LEU A 159 -7.96 -1.64 0.48
C LEU A 159 -8.59 -3.02 0.37
N PHE A 160 -8.10 -3.84 -0.56
CA PHE A 160 -8.61 -5.20 -0.77
C PHE A 160 -10.14 -5.24 -0.94
N MET A 161 -10.73 -4.31 -1.69
CA MET A 161 -12.18 -4.35 -1.97
C MET A 161 -12.56 -5.62 -2.73
N ARG A 162 -11.91 -5.87 -3.87
CA ARG A 162 -12.05 -7.10 -4.65
C ARG A 162 -10.75 -7.87 -4.70
N THR A 163 -9.66 -7.16 -4.94
CA THR A 163 -8.31 -7.72 -5.03
C THR A 163 -7.30 -6.79 -4.35
N GLN A 164 -6.09 -7.27 -4.16
CA GLN A 164 -4.96 -6.48 -3.67
C GLN A 164 -4.76 -5.19 -4.48
N SER A 165 -5.09 -5.17 -5.78
CA SER A 165 -4.96 -3.96 -6.60
C SER A 165 -6.12 -2.96 -6.49
N SER A 166 -7.22 -3.26 -5.79
CA SER A 166 -8.42 -2.43 -5.76
C SER A 166 -8.17 -0.97 -5.33
N SER A 167 -7.20 -0.75 -4.44
CA SER A 167 -6.82 0.60 -3.97
C SER A 167 -5.76 1.30 -4.85
N LEU A 168 -5.32 0.65 -5.93
CA LEU A 168 -4.38 1.21 -6.90
C LEU A 168 -5.16 1.68 -8.13
N LEU A 169 -4.61 2.66 -8.87
CA LEU A 169 -5.26 3.21 -10.07
C LEU A 169 -5.71 2.12 -11.07
N ARG A 170 -4.87 1.09 -11.27
CA ARG A 170 -5.20 -0.04 -12.15
C ARG A 170 -6.42 -0.83 -11.65
N GLY A 171 -6.45 -1.22 -10.37
CA GLY A 171 -7.57 -2.01 -9.84
C GLY A 171 -8.83 -1.18 -9.69
N ALA A 172 -8.71 0.12 -9.39
CA ALA A 172 -9.85 1.04 -9.38
C ALA A 172 -10.54 1.10 -10.76
N ALA A 173 -9.78 1.07 -11.86
CA ALA A 173 -10.34 1.00 -13.21
C ALA A 173 -11.09 -0.32 -13.46
N ASP A 174 -10.56 -1.45 -12.98
CA ASP A 174 -11.20 -2.76 -13.10
C ASP A 174 -12.49 -2.85 -12.24
N ASP A 175 -12.50 -2.17 -11.08
CA ASP A 175 -13.59 -2.24 -10.09
C ASP A 175 -14.72 -1.24 -10.37
N ALA A 176 -14.41 -0.07 -10.94
CA ALA A 176 -15.39 1.01 -11.16
C ALA A 176 -16.64 0.59 -11.96
N PRO A 177 -16.57 -0.21 -13.05
CA PRO A 177 -17.75 -0.65 -13.78
C PRO A 177 -18.70 -1.50 -12.92
N LEU A 178 -18.17 -2.32 -12.01
CA LEU A 178 -18.97 -3.18 -11.14
C LEU A 178 -19.74 -2.35 -10.11
N VAL A 179 -19.05 -1.38 -9.50
CA VAL A 179 -19.66 -0.43 -8.55
C VAL A 179 -20.74 0.38 -9.26
N ALA A 180 -20.44 0.96 -10.43
CA ALA A 180 -21.39 1.74 -11.21
C ALA A 180 -22.64 0.93 -11.60
N ASN A 181 -22.45 -0.32 -12.04
CA ASN A 181 -23.56 -1.22 -12.34
C ASN A 181 -24.37 -1.60 -11.10
N GLY A 182 -23.72 -1.75 -9.94
CA GLY A 182 -24.38 -1.95 -8.65
C GLY A 182 -25.31 -0.79 -8.29
N VAL A 183 -24.82 0.44 -8.44
CA VAL A 183 -25.60 1.67 -8.23
C VAL A 183 -26.80 1.73 -9.17
N LEU A 184 -26.61 1.49 -10.48
CA LEU A 184 -27.71 1.51 -11.46
C LEU A 184 -28.81 0.51 -11.11
N ARG A 185 -28.43 -0.73 -10.75
CA ARG A 185 -29.40 -1.75 -10.31
C ARG A 185 -30.17 -1.31 -9.08
N HIS A 186 -29.50 -0.73 -8.09
CA HIS A 186 -30.16 -0.22 -6.88
C HIS A 186 -31.18 0.89 -7.18
N LEU A 187 -30.88 1.75 -8.16
CA LEU A 187 -31.79 2.81 -8.62
C LEU A 187 -32.91 2.30 -9.56
N GLY A 188 -33.03 1.00 -9.79
CA GLY A 188 -34.00 0.42 -10.72
C GLY A 188 -33.71 0.78 -12.19
N ARG A 189 -32.48 1.16 -12.52
CA ARG A 189 -32.04 1.49 -13.87
C ARG A 189 -31.35 0.29 -14.51
N HIS A 190 -31.56 0.11 -15.81
CA HIS A 190 -30.82 -0.91 -16.55
C HIS A 190 -29.36 -0.50 -16.67
N PRO A 191 -28.41 -1.39 -16.36
CA PRO A 191 -27.00 -1.12 -16.58
C PRO A 191 -26.77 -0.89 -18.08
N GLY A 192 -26.35 0.32 -18.44
CA GLY A 192 -25.81 0.60 -19.76
C GLY A 192 -24.42 -0.01 -19.90
N GLU A 193 -23.93 -0.18 -21.13
CA GLU A 193 -22.55 -0.58 -21.37
C GLU A 193 -21.62 0.55 -20.88
N VAL A 194 -21.15 0.48 -19.63
CA VAL A 194 -20.17 1.43 -19.09
C VAL A 194 -18.83 1.15 -19.75
N ARG A 195 -18.55 1.81 -20.86
CA ARG A 195 -17.22 1.80 -21.49
C ARG A 195 -16.33 2.78 -20.77
N ILE A 196 -15.38 2.27 -19.99
CA ILE A 196 -14.21 3.06 -19.61
C ILE A 196 -13.36 3.22 -20.88
N PRO A 197 -13.09 4.46 -21.35
CA PRO A 197 -12.23 4.65 -22.50
C PRO A 197 -10.86 4.03 -22.23
N THR A 198 -10.46 3.08 -23.06
CA THR A 198 -9.24 2.27 -22.89
C THR A 198 -7.94 3.01 -23.23
N ARG A 199 -8.01 4.29 -23.63
CA ARG A 199 -6.86 5.15 -23.89
C ARG A 199 -7.09 6.55 -23.33
N ILE A 200 -6.24 6.95 -22.38
CA ILE A 200 -5.87 8.35 -22.20
C ILE A 200 -4.75 8.57 -23.22
N HIS A 201 -5.01 9.36 -24.27
CA HIS A 201 -3.96 9.71 -25.23
C HIS A 201 -2.91 10.55 -24.53
N ARG A 202 -1.64 10.29 -24.84
CA ARG A 202 -0.47 10.96 -24.25
C ARG A 202 -0.35 12.45 -24.62
N GLU A 203 -1.31 12.98 -25.37
CA GLU A 203 -1.32 14.35 -25.91
C GLU A 203 -2.11 15.33 -25.03
N ASP A 204 -2.76 14.86 -23.95
CA ASP A 204 -3.53 15.70 -23.02
C ASP A 204 -2.85 15.90 -21.64
N LEU A 205 -1.52 15.74 -21.56
CA LEU A 205 -0.70 16.03 -20.36
C LEU A 205 0.45 16.98 -20.66
#